data_AF-A0A1E8VRB7-F1
#
_entry.id   AF-A0A1E8VRB7-F1
#
_cell.length_a   1.000
_cell.length_b   1.000
_cell.length_c   1.000
_cell.angle_alpha   90.00
_cell.angle_beta   90.00
_cell.angle_gamma   90.00
#
_symmetry.space_group_name_H-M   'P 1'
#
loop_
_entity.id
_entity.type
_entity.pdbx_description
1 polymer ?
#
loop_
_entity_poly.entity_id
_entity_poly.type
_entity_poly.pdbx_seq_one_letter_code
_entity_poly.pdbx_strand_id
1 'polypeptide(L)'
;MVVIVLTACPAGLRGDLTRWLLEISPGVYVGHLSARVREELWSRVTSLVREGRAMMVHSARNEQHLAFRVFRPDWEPVDCEGVTLVSRRSDDAYHGFQGKMKPGWSHASQYRNAHRFRAQGKKNYFLPDEPADEKVNG
;
A
#
# COMPACT_ATOMS: atom_id res chain seq x y z
N MET A 1 -4.20 18.30 23.93
CA MET A 1 -2.85 17.95 23.43
C MET A 1 -2.90 17.83 21.92
N VAL A 2 -1.80 18.16 21.22
CA VAL A 2 -1.61 18.01 19.78
C VAL A 2 -0.24 17.36 19.54
N VAL A 3 -0.19 16.43 18.59
CA VAL A 3 1.04 15.83 18.07
C VAL A 3 1.02 15.98 16.55
N ILE A 4 2.07 16.51 15.94
CA ILE A 4 2.23 16.57 14.48
C ILE A 4 3.43 15.72 14.09
N VAL A 5 3.26 14.84 13.10
CA VAL A 5 4.36 14.08 12.49
C VAL A 5 4.50 14.47 11.03
N LEU A 6 5.73 14.77 10.62
CA LEU A 6 6.12 15.17 9.28
C LEU A 6 7.07 14.14 8.68
N THR A 7 6.94 13.86 7.38
CA THR A 7 7.85 12.98 6.65
C THR A 7 8.18 13.57 5.28
N ALA A 8 9.47 13.60 4.92
CA ALA A 8 9.96 14.17 3.66
C ALA A 8 9.51 15.64 3.42
N CYS A 9 9.49 16.45 4.48
CA CYS A 9 9.02 17.84 4.43
C CYS A 9 10.18 18.86 4.34
N PRO A 10 9.96 20.03 3.70
CA PRO A 10 10.95 21.10 3.63
C PRO A 10 11.40 21.61 5.02
N ALA A 11 12.65 22.07 5.13
CA ALA A 11 13.19 22.62 6.38
C ALA A 11 12.40 23.84 6.90
N GLY A 12 11.86 24.66 5.99
CA GLY A 12 11.04 25.82 6.36
C GLY A 12 9.78 25.46 7.16
N LEU A 13 9.11 24.35 6.83
CA LEU A 13 7.95 23.88 7.58
C LEU A 13 8.34 23.39 8.98
N ARG A 14 9.50 22.74 9.11
CA ARG A 14 10.01 22.29 10.43
C ARG A 14 10.24 23.49 11.36
N GLY A 15 10.93 24.51 10.85
CA GLY A 15 11.16 25.75 11.59
C GLY A 15 9.89 26.56 11.88
N ASP A 16 8.86 26.45 11.04
CA ASP A 16 7.55 27.05 11.35
C ASP A 16 6.89 26.37 12.56
N LEU A 17 6.91 25.04 12.61
CA LEU A 17 6.27 24.28 13.69
C LEU A 17 6.93 24.48 15.06
N THR A 18 8.25 24.69 15.12
CA THR A 18 8.96 24.94 16.39
C THR A 18 8.55 26.25 17.07
N ARG A 19 7.86 27.16 16.37
CA ARG A 19 7.27 28.37 16.96
C ARG A 19 6.08 28.08 17.86
N TRP A 20 5.45 26.91 17.70
CA TRP A 20 4.19 26.55 18.35
C TRP A 20 4.29 25.28 19.19
N LEU A 21 5.17 24.35 18.81
CA LEU A 21 5.27 22.99 19.34
C LEU A 21 6.72 22.63 19.63
N LEU A 22 6.93 21.71 20.57
CA LEU A 22 8.25 21.16 20.88
C LEU A 22 8.57 19.99 19.95
N GLU A 23 9.68 20.06 19.22
CA GLU A 23 10.19 18.93 18.43
C GLU A 23 10.93 17.94 19.36
N ILE A 24 10.33 16.78 19.62
CA ILE A 24 10.87 15.78 20.55
C ILE A 24 11.70 14.69 19.83
N SER A 25 11.55 14.61 18.51
CA SER A 25 12.26 13.69 17.61
C SER A 25 12.15 14.27 16.20
N PRO A 26 13.09 13.97 15.26
CA PRO A 26 13.03 14.52 13.91
C PRO A 26 11.66 14.36 13.25
N GLY A 27 11.00 15.49 12.98
CA GLY A 27 9.68 15.51 12.37
C GLY A 27 8.50 15.21 13.32
N VAL A 28 8.72 15.04 14.63
CA VAL A 28 7.67 14.80 15.63
C VAL A 28 7.57 15.98 16.59
N TYR A 29 6.43 16.67 16.55
CA TYR A 29 6.15 17.90 17.27
C TYR A 29 5.01 17.70 18.26
N VAL A 30 5.16 18.13 19.52
CA VAL A 30 4.18 17.93 20.59
C VAL A 30 3.88 19.24 21.32
N GLY A 31 2.63 19.45 21.70
CA GLY A 31 2.24 20.61 22.51
C GLY A 31 0.75 20.70 22.81
N HIS A 32 0.33 21.87 23.32
CA HIS A 32 -1.06 22.18 23.60
C HIS A 32 -1.48 23.41 22.81
N LEU A 33 -2.52 23.24 21.98
CA LEU A 33 -3.11 24.30 21.18
C LEU A 33 -4.62 24.31 21.41
N SER A 34 -5.23 25.49 21.34
CA SER A 34 -6.68 25.62 21.26
C SER A 34 -7.19 25.03 19.94
N ALA A 35 -8.48 24.68 19.88
CA ALA A 35 -9.09 24.15 18.65
C ALA A 35 -8.84 25.08 17.46
N ARG A 36 -9.05 26.40 17.63
CA ARG A 36 -8.81 27.39 16.57
C ARG A 36 -7.37 27.39 16.08
N VAL A 37 -6.39 27.44 16.98
CA VAL A 37 -4.97 27.48 16.60
C VAL A 37 -4.56 26.17 15.93
N ARG A 38 -5.09 25.03 16.40
CA ARG A 38 -4.87 23.73 15.78
C ARG A 38 -5.37 23.69 14.33
N GLU A 39 -6.58 24.19 14.06
CA GLU A 39 -7.14 24.21 12.69
C GLU A 39 -6.31 25.08 11.75
N GLU A 40 -5.92 26.27 12.18
CA GLU A 40 -5.06 27.18 11.40
C GLU A 40 -3.67 26.57 11.14
N LEU A 41 -3.08 25.95 12.17
CA LEU A 41 -1.79 25.28 12.04
C LEU A 41 -1.87 24.10 11.07
N TRP A 42 -2.95 23.32 11.10
CA TRP A 42 -3.17 22.23 10.17
C TRP A 42 -3.27 22.71 8.73
N SER A 43 -4.03 23.79 8.47
CA SER A 43 -4.12 24.41 7.15
C SER A 43 -2.73 24.81 6.64
N ARG A 44 -1.94 25.49 7.48
CA ARG A 44 -0.55 25.87 7.15
C ARG A 44 0.32 24.66 6.82
N VAL A 45 0.28 23.61 7.66
CA VAL A 45 1.03 22.36 7.42
C VAL A 45 0.69 21.78 6.05
N THR A 46 -0.59 21.60 5.75
CA THR A 46 -1.01 21.01 4.46
C THR A 46 -0.62 21.86 3.25
N SER A 47 -0.57 23.20 3.40
CA SER A 47 -0.13 24.11 2.34
C SER A 47 1.39 24.07 2.08
N LEU A 48 2.20 23.76 3.10
CA LEU A 48 3.67 23.87 3.06
C LEU A 48 4.39 22.52 2.93
N VAL A 49 3.71 21.40 3.13
CA VAL A 49 4.34 20.06 3.16
C VAL A 49 4.88 19.61 1.78
N ARG A 50 4.52 20.30 0.70
CA ARG A 50 4.93 20.04 -0.69
C ARG A 50 4.65 18.62 -1.15
N GLU A 51 5.65 17.76 -1.28
CA GLU A 51 5.56 16.34 -1.66
C GLU A 51 5.62 15.40 -0.45
N GLY A 52 5.88 15.95 0.73
CA GLY A 52 5.92 15.21 1.98
C GLY A 52 4.53 14.78 2.46
N ARG A 53 4.55 14.16 3.64
CA ARG A 53 3.39 13.63 4.34
C ARG A 53 3.29 14.28 5.71
N ALA A 54 2.06 14.46 6.17
CA ALA A 54 1.81 15.02 7.49
C ALA A 54 0.66 14.27 8.16
N MET A 55 0.76 14.12 9.48
CA MET A 55 -0.35 13.71 10.33
C MET A 55 -0.42 14.64 11.54
N MET A 56 -1.63 14.92 12.00
CA MET A 56 -1.88 15.64 13.23
C MET A 56 -2.82 14.80 14.09
N VAL A 57 -2.39 14.44 15.28
CA VAL A 57 -3.22 13.83 16.33
C VAL A 57 -3.58 14.91 17.33
N HIS A 58 -4.79 14.88 17.85
CA HIS A 58 -5.20 15.77 18.92
C HIS A 58 -6.16 15.07 19.87
N SER A 59 -6.22 15.56 21.12
CA SER A 59 -7.22 15.12 22.08
C SER A 59 -8.62 15.36 21.55
N ALA A 60 -9.52 14.40 21.74
CA ALA A 60 -10.92 14.48 21.35
C ALA A 60 -11.81 13.85 22.44
N ARG A 61 -13.09 14.24 22.48
CA ARG A 61 -14.07 13.67 23.41
C ARG A 61 -14.82 12.51 22.74
N ASN A 62 -14.10 11.43 22.49
CA ASN A 62 -14.59 10.16 21.97
C ASN A 62 -13.95 9.00 22.78
N GLU A 63 -14.30 7.76 22.46
CA GLU A 63 -13.83 6.56 23.18
C GLU A 63 -12.31 6.39 23.12
N GLN A 64 -11.68 6.76 22.00
CA GLN A 64 -10.23 6.68 21.83
C GLN A 64 -9.48 7.85 22.49
N HIS A 65 -10.21 8.86 23.00
CA HIS A 65 -9.69 10.12 23.52
C HIS A 65 -8.79 10.91 22.56
N LEU A 66 -8.80 10.54 21.28
CA LEU A 66 -8.01 11.15 20.23
C LEU A 66 -8.80 11.18 18.92
N ALA A 67 -8.45 12.14 18.09
CA ALA A 67 -8.77 12.11 16.66
C ALA A 67 -7.53 12.57 15.91
N PHE A 68 -7.45 12.21 14.63
CA PHE A 68 -6.30 12.55 13.82
C PHE A 68 -6.71 12.95 12.41
N ARG A 69 -5.83 13.73 11.78
CA ARG A 69 -5.91 14.13 10.37
C ARG A 69 -4.64 13.71 9.68
N VAL A 70 -4.75 13.37 8.41
CA VAL A 70 -3.65 12.91 7.57
C VAL A 70 -3.64 13.65 6.25
N PHE A 71 -2.45 13.84 5.71
CA PHE A 71 -2.23 14.42 4.41
C PHE A 71 -1.24 13.55 3.63
N ARG A 72 -1.74 13.00 2.51
CA ARG A 72 -1.08 11.97 1.68
C ARG A 72 -0.59 10.74 2.47
N PRO A 73 -1.45 10.09 3.27
CA PRO A 73 -1.09 8.83 3.91
C PRO A 73 -0.96 7.69 2.89
N ASP A 74 -0.16 6.68 3.21
CA ASP A 74 -0.07 5.41 2.44
C ASP A 74 -1.14 4.39 2.90
N TRP A 75 -2.07 4.84 3.74
CA TRP A 75 -3.11 4.07 4.42
C TRP A 75 -4.35 4.96 4.53
N GLU A 76 -5.50 4.37 4.83
CA GLU A 76 -6.75 5.11 4.97
C GLU A 76 -7.36 4.92 6.36
N PRO A 77 -7.86 6.00 7.00
CA PRO A 77 -8.66 5.87 8.21
C PRO A 77 -9.97 5.15 7.89
N VAL A 78 -10.35 4.17 8.71
CA VAL A 78 -11.61 3.42 8.56
C VAL A 78 -12.38 3.48 9.87
N ASP A 79 -13.66 3.83 9.79
CA ASP A 79 -14.56 3.76 10.94
C ASP A 79 -15.00 2.31 11.18
N CYS A 80 -14.88 1.85 12.42
CA CYS A 80 -15.32 0.55 12.88
C CYS A 80 -16.10 0.74 14.18
N GLU A 81 -17.43 0.76 14.08
CA GLU A 81 -18.33 0.91 15.23
C GLU A 81 -18.05 2.19 16.07
N GLY A 82 -17.66 3.29 15.41
CA GLY A 82 -17.33 4.57 16.08
C GLY A 82 -15.87 4.69 16.53
N VAL A 83 -15.05 3.66 16.33
CA VAL A 83 -13.60 3.66 16.55
C VAL A 83 -12.89 3.90 15.21
N THR A 84 -12.03 4.91 15.15
CA THR A 84 -11.23 5.15 13.94
C THR A 84 -9.99 4.24 13.94
N LEU A 85 -9.90 3.35 12.96
CA LEU A 85 -8.80 2.43 12.73
C LEU A 85 -7.96 2.84 11.51
N VAL A 86 -6.82 2.18 11.34
CA VAL A 86 -5.91 2.38 10.20
C VAL A 86 -5.95 1.15 9.31
N SER A 87 -6.45 1.30 8.08
CA SER A 87 -6.41 0.26 7.06
C SER A 87 -5.25 0.53 6.11
N ARG A 88 -4.37 -0.45 5.97
CA ARG A 88 -3.33 -0.41 4.94
C ARG A 88 -3.82 -1.21 3.76
N ARG A 89 -3.80 -0.62 2.57
CA ARG A 89 -4.12 -1.35 1.35
C ARG A 89 -3.18 -2.54 1.25
N SER A 90 -3.74 -3.74 1.31
CA SER A 90 -3.08 -4.96 0.87
C SER A 90 -3.02 -4.94 -0.65
N ASP A 91 -2.34 -3.95 -1.21
CA ASP A 91 -1.76 -4.18 -2.52
C ASP A 91 -0.74 -5.28 -2.29
N ASP A 92 -0.86 -6.38 -3.05
CA ASP A 92 0.21 -7.35 -3.26
C ASP A 92 1.55 -6.68 -3.67
N ALA A 93 1.57 -5.37 -3.92
CA ALA A 93 2.73 -4.51 -4.12
C ALA A 93 3.56 -4.21 -2.85
N TYR A 94 3.05 -4.37 -1.62
CA TYR A 94 3.84 -4.22 -0.38
C TYR A 94 4.58 -5.50 0.06
N HIS A 95 4.66 -6.51 -0.81
CA HIS A 95 5.74 -7.51 -0.76
C HIS A 95 7.10 -6.91 -1.19
N GLY A 96 7.41 -5.70 -0.71
CA GLY A 96 8.64 -4.95 -0.98
C GLY A 96 9.91 -5.53 -0.31
N PHE A 97 9.82 -6.72 0.29
CA PHE A 97 10.98 -7.52 0.68
C PHE A 97 10.88 -9.01 0.29
N GLN A 98 9.77 -9.44 -0.32
CA GLN A 98 9.63 -10.76 -0.93
C GLN A 98 9.07 -10.56 -2.32
N GLY A 99 9.94 -10.17 -3.26
CA GLY A 99 9.55 -9.96 -4.65
C GLY A 99 8.62 -11.07 -5.13
N LYS A 100 7.54 -10.68 -5.83
CA LYS A 100 6.57 -11.58 -6.46
C LYS A 100 7.29 -12.84 -6.95
N MET A 101 7.07 -13.98 -6.30
CA MET A 101 7.80 -15.21 -6.63
C MET A 101 7.64 -15.45 -8.14
N LYS A 102 8.77 -15.57 -8.84
CA LYS A 102 8.75 -15.80 -10.29
C LYS A 102 7.88 -17.03 -10.57
N PRO A 103 6.95 -16.96 -11.54
CA PRO A 103 6.22 -18.15 -11.98
C PRO A 103 7.21 -19.27 -12.31
N GLY A 104 7.00 -20.48 -11.76
CA GLY A 104 7.91 -21.62 -11.95
C GLY A 104 8.95 -21.87 -10.84
N TRP A 105 8.96 -21.06 -9.77
CA TRP A 105 9.91 -21.23 -8.65
C TRP A 105 9.69 -22.50 -7.83
N SER A 106 8.44 -22.99 -7.72
CA SER A 106 8.14 -24.21 -6.96
C SER A 106 8.18 -25.47 -7.82
N HIS A 107 8.62 -26.60 -7.23
CA HIS A 107 8.52 -27.92 -7.86
C HIS A 107 7.08 -28.20 -8.33
N ALA A 108 6.07 -27.83 -7.53
CA ALA A 108 4.67 -27.97 -7.90
C ALA A 108 4.30 -27.20 -9.19
N SER A 109 4.85 -26.00 -9.40
CA SER A 109 4.65 -25.23 -10.63
C SER A 109 5.37 -25.86 -11.83
N GLN A 110 6.55 -26.45 -11.63
CA GLN A 110 7.29 -27.15 -12.68
C GLN A 110 6.55 -28.40 -13.14
N TYR A 111 6.05 -29.23 -12.21
CA TYR A 111 5.23 -30.41 -12.54
C TYR A 111 3.97 -30.01 -13.31
N ARG A 112 3.27 -28.96 -12.88
CA ARG A 112 2.07 -28.47 -13.57
C ARG A 112 2.36 -28.03 -15.01
N ASN A 113 3.46 -27.31 -15.23
CA ASN A 113 3.88 -26.90 -16.57
C ASN A 113 4.26 -28.12 -17.42
N ALA A 114 5.03 -29.06 -16.87
CA ALA A 114 5.41 -30.29 -17.57
C ALA A 114 4.19 -31.12 -17.99
N HIS A 115 3.18 -31.26 -17.13
CA HIS A 115 1.91 -31.91 -17.48
C HIS A 115 1.17 -31.16 -18.61
N ARG A 116 1.21 -29.83 -18.62
CA ARG A 116 0.60 -29.01 -19.67
C ARG A 116 1.28 -29.21 -21.03
N PHE A 117 2.61 -29.21 -21.06
CA PHE A 117 3.37 -29.48 -22.29
C PHE A 117 3.14 -30.91 -22.81
N ARG A 118 3.02 -31.88 -21.90
CA ARG A 118 2.75 -33.29 -22.26
C ARG A 118 1.33 -33.50 -22.82
N ALA A 119 0.35 -32.73 -22.35
CA ALA A 119 -1.00 -32.71 -22.92
C ALA A 119 -1.04 -32.03 -24.31
N GLN A 120 -0.23 -30.99 -24.52
CA GLN A 120 -0.13 -30.28 -25.81
C GLN A 120 0.54 -31.16 -26.88
N GLY A 121 1.59 -31.92 -26.54
CA GLY A 121 2.29 -32.81 -27.47
C GLY A 121 1.44 -33.98 -27.98
N LYS A 122 0.37 -34.36 -27.28
CA LYS A 122 -0.58 -35.40 -27.75
C LYS A 122 -1.55 -34.92 -28.83
N LYS A 123 -1.69 -33.61 -29.05
CA LYS A 123 -2.63 -33.07 -30.06
C LYS A 123 -2.06 -33.01 -31.49
N ASN A 124 -0.75 -33.28 -31.68
CA ASN A 124 -0.07 -33.11 -32.98
C ASN A 124 0.18 -34.43 -33.75
N TYR A 125 -0.43 -35.54 -33.36
CA TYR A 125 -0.45 -36.76 -34.19
C TYR A 125 -1.82 -36.89 -34.85
N PHE A 126 -2.00 -36.19 -35.97
CA PHE A 126 -2.95 -36.61 -37.00
C PHE A 126 -2.25 -37.76 -37.75
N LEU A 127 -2.68 -39.00 -37.53
CA LEU A 127 -2.25 -40.10 -38.39
C LEU A 127 -2.84 -39.82 -39.79
N PRO A 128 -2.05 -39.85 -40.88
CA PRO A 128 -2.62 -39.88 -42.22
C PRO A 128 -3.54 -41.11 -42.32
N ASP A 129 -4.74 -40.95 -42.89
CA ASP A 129 -5.63 -42.06 -43.21
C ASP A 129 -4.85 -43.13 -44.00
N GLU A 130 -4.96 -44.40 -43.57
CA GLU A 130 -4.41 -45.54 -44.29
C GLU A 130 -4.91 -45.51 -45.75
N PRO A 131 -4.04 -45.64 -46.77
CA PRO A 131 -4.51 -45.74 -48.13
C PRO A 131 -5.29 -47.06 -48.27
N ALA A 132 -6.52 -46.94 -48.79
CA ALA A 132 -7.38 -48.07 -49.09
C ALA A 132 -6.66 -49.07 -50.00
N ASP A 133 -6.72 -50.35 -49.63
CA ASP A 133 -6.27 -51.49 -50.43
C ASP A 133 -6.79 -51.39 -51.87
N GLU A 134 -5.90 -51.04 -52.79
CA GLU A 134 -6.16 -51.07 -54.22
C GLU A 134 -6.08 -52.53 -54.67
N LYS A 135 -7.25 -53.18 -54.71
CA LYS A 135 -7.41 -54.44 -55.43
C LYS A 135 -7.12 -54.20 -56.91
N VAL A 136 -6.04 -54.79 -57.42
CA VAL A 136 -5.83 -54.95 -58.87
C VAL A 136 -5.58 -56.43 -59.16
N ASN A 137 -6.50 -57.00 -59.92
CA ASN A 137 -6.47 -58.35 -60.48
C ASN A 137 -5.32 -58.52 -61.49
N GLY A 138 -4.75 -59.72 -61.56
CA GLY A 138 -3.85 -60.16 -62.61
C GLY A 138 -3.00 -61.35 -62.20
#